data_AF-A0A944VW32-F1
#
_entry.id   AF-A0A944VW32-F1
#
_cell.length_a   1.000
_cell.length_b   1.000
_cell.length_c   1.000
_cell.angle_alpha   90.00
_cell.angle_beta   90.00
_cell.angle_gamma   90.00
#
_symmetry.space_group_name_H-M   'P 1'
#
loop_
_entity.id
_entity.type
_entity.pdbx_description
1 polymer ?
#
loop_
_entity_poly.entity_id
_entity_poly.type
_entity_poly.pdbx_seq_one_letter_code
_entity_poly.pdbx_strand_id
1 'polypeptide(L)' 'MNNSNKSLNYSEKLIKELDLTPLEGESGYIGYISTSKIVVKQDGRDLKANGSIYYLLNKERPINYLHWLSPDDTHILLDG' A
#
# COMPACT_ATOMS: atom_id res chain seq x y z
N MET A 1 6.74 -19.96 -30.79
CA MET A 1 7.04 -19.12 -29.61
C MET A 1 5.86 -19.24 -28.66
N ASN A 2 5.95 -20.14 -27.67
CA ASN A 2 4.86 -20.40 -26.73
C ASN A 2 4.97 -19.43 -25.56
N ASN A 3 4.23 -18.33 -25.59
CA ASN A 3 4.00 -17.53 -24.39
C ASN A 3 3.02 -18.31 -23.51
N SER A 4 3.56 -19.00 -22.52
CA SER A 4 2.81 -19.71 -21.50
C SER A 4 1.83 -18.76 -20.81
N ASN A 5 0.54 -19.05 -20.87
CA ASN A 5 -0.48 -18.55 -19.95
C ASN A 5 -0.15 -19.06 -18.53
N LYS A 6 0.80 -18.40 -17.85
CA LYS A 6 1.06 -18.69 -16.45
C LYS A 6 -0.06 -18.04 -15.64
N SER A 7 -0.86 -18.84 -14.95
CA SER A 7 -1.88 -18.33 -14.04
C SER A 7 -1.19 -17.49 -12.97
N LEU A 8 -1.65 -16.25 -12.77
CA LEU A 8 -1.17 -15.38 -11.70
C LEU A 8 -1.31 -16.11 -10.36
N ASN A 9 -0.26 -16.06 -9.54
CA ASN A 9 -0.33 -16.47 -8.16
C ASN A 9 -1.23 -15.50 -7.36
N TYR A 10 -1.62 -15.88 -6.16
CA TYR A 10 -2.61 -15.11 -5.40
C TYR A 10 -2.18 -13.65 -5.16
N SER A 11 -0.92 -13.42 -4.77
CA SER A 11 -0.39 -12.06 -4.56
C SER A 11 -0.36 -11.24 -5.86
N GLU A 12 -0.02 -11.86 -7.00
CA GLU A 12 -0.04 -11.21 -8.31
C GLU A 12 -1.46 -10.83 -8.75
N LYS A 13 -2.48 -11.61 -8.37
CA LYS A 13 -3.89 -11.26 -8.60
C LYS A 13 -4.27 -10.02 -7.79
N LEU A 14 -3.94 -9.99 -6.49
CA LEU A 14 -4.23 -8.84 -5.63
C LEU A 14 -3.53 -7.57 -6.11
N ILE A 15 -2.26 -7.66 -6.50
CA ILE A 15 -1.51 -6.53 -7.08
C ILE A 15 -2.25 -5.96 -8.29
N LYS A 16 -2.75 -6.82 -9.18
CA LYS A 16 -3.48 -6.40 -10.37
C LYS A 16 -4.87 -5.84 -10.07
N GLU A 17 -5.64 -6.51 -9.22
CA GLU A 17 -7.03 -6.15 -8.92
C GLU A 17 -7.14 -4.88 -8.08
N LEU A 18 -6.16 -4.63 -7.21
CA LEU A 18 -6.11 -3.46 -6.32
C LEU A 18 -5.21 -2.34 -6.85
N ASP A 19 -4.70 -2.46 -8.08
CA ASP A 19 -3.78 -1.51 -8.74
C ASP A 19 -2.58 -1.13 -7.85
N LEU A 20 -1.94 -2.14 -7.27
CA LEU A 20 -0.82 -1.93 -6.36
C LEU A 20 0.46 -1.67 -7.16
N THR A 21 1.22 -0.68 -6.72
CA THR A 21 2.53 -0.33 -7.28
C THR A 21 3.62 -0.62 -6.27
N PRO A 22 4.85 -0.98 -6.72
CA PRO A 22 5.98 -1.09 -5.81
C PRO A 22 6.20 0.21 -5.03
N LEU A 23 6.39 0.10 -3.71
CA LEU A 23 6.73 1.25 -2.89
C LEU A 23 8.25 1.49 -2.97
N GLU A 24 8.67 2.46 -3.77
CA GLU A 24 10.10 2.77 -3.99
C GLU A 24 10.75 3.37 -2.73
N GLY A 25 11.95 2.89 -2.39
CA GLY A 25 12.65 3.29 -1.17
C GLY A 25 12.19 2.58 0.10
N GLU A 26 11.05 1.90 0.05
CA GLU A 26 10.57 0.97 1.06
C GLU A 26 10.42 -0.43 0.43
N SER A 27 9.72 -1.35 1.07
CA SER A 27 9.41 -2.66 0.49
C SER A 27 7.91 -2.91 0.58
N GLY A 28 7.43 -3.90 -0.16
CA GLY A 28 6.01 -4.14 -0.42
C GLY A 28 5.45 -3.38 -1.63
N TYR A 29 4.13 -3.42 -1.72
CA TYR A 29 3.32 -2.77 -2.75
C TYR A 29 2.23 -1.92 -2.08
N ILE A 30 1.92 -0.78 -2.67
CA ILE A 30 0.95 0.20 -2.18
C ILE A 30 -0.12 0.50 -3.23
N GLY A 31 -1.36 0.66 -2.78
CA GLY A 31 -2.46 1.19 -3.58
C GLY A 31 -3.29 2.17 -2.76
N TYR A 32 -3.56 3.36 -3.29
CA TYR A 32 -4.32 4.38 -2.55
C TYR A 32 -5.82 4.14 -2.69
N ILE A 33 -6.52 4.06 -1.56
CA ILE A 33 -7.97 3.81 -1.52
C ILE A 33 -8.71 5.14 -1.50
N SER A 34 -8.39 6.00 -0.53
CA SER A 34 -9.11 7.25 -0.35
C SER A 34 -8.31 8.27 0.46
N THR A 35 -8.72 9.52 0.35
CA THR A 35 -8.28 10.61 1.22
C THR A 35 -9.49 11.44 1.63
N SER A 36 -9.47 11.98 2.84
CA SER A 36 -10.55 12.82 3.32
C SER A 36 -10.65 14.13 2.52
N LYS A 37 -11.87 14.58 2.26
CA LYS A 37 -12.12 15.94 1.73
C LYS A 37 -11.90 17.01 2.80
N ILE A 38 -12.00 16.65 4.07
CA ILE A 38 -11.77 17.55 5.21
C ILE A 38 -10.26 17.77 5.36
N VAL A 39 -9.89 19.03 5.52
CA VAL A 39 -8.53 19.48 5.79
C VAL A 39 -8.43 19.93 7.24
N VAL A 40 -7.37 19.54 7.92
CA VAL A 40 -7.06 19.90 9.31
C VAL A 40 -5.69 20.59 9.36
N LYS A 41 -5.52 21.50 10.33
CA LYS A 41 -4.23 22.14 10.60
C LYS A 41 -3.49 21.39 11.70
N GLN A 42 -2.29 20.92 11.40
CA GLN A 42 -1.40 20.27 12.36
C GLN A 42 0.02 20.79 12.17
N ASP A 43 0.64 21.30 13.24
CA ASP A 43 1.99 21.89 13.22
C ASP A 43 2.20 22.92 12.10
N GLY A 44 1.19 23.77 11.88
CA GLY A 44 1.21 24.82 10.84
C GLY A 44 1.05 24.31 9.41
N ARG A 45 0.78 23.01 9.20
CA ARG A 45 0.54 22.42 7.88
C ARG A 45 -0.93 22.06 7.70
N ASP A 46 -1.45 22.26 6.49
CA ASP A 46 -2.75 21.77 6.07
C ASP A 46 -2.63 20.31 5.62
N LEU A 47 -3.23 19.39 6.38
CA LEU A 47 -3.22 17.95 6.12
C LEU A 47 -4.64 17.44 5.84
N LYS A 48 -4.76 16.34 5.08
CA LYS A 48 -6.04 15.62 4.99
C LYS A 48 -6.33 14.96 6.33
N ALA A 49 -7.58 15.01 6.78
CA ALA A 49 -7.97 14.47 8.08
C ALA A 49 -7.70 12.95 8.22
N ASN A 50 -7.68 12.22 7.10
CA ASN A 50 -7.22 10.85 7.00
C ASN A 50 -6.87 10.50 5.55
N GLY A 51 -6.17 9.37 5.39
CA GLY A 51 -5.98 8.65 4.15
C GLY A 51 -5.99 7.15 4.42
N SER A 52 -6.29 6.35 3.40
CA SER A 52 -6.29 4.90 3.50
C SER A 52 -5.65 4.28 2.28
N ILE A 53 -4.90 3.20 2.50
CA ILE A 53 -4.15 2.48 1.48
C ILE A 53 -4.38 0.97 1.62
N TYR A 54 -4.22 0.24 0.53
CA TYR A 54 -3.85 -1.16 0.55
C TYR A 54 -2.33 -1.25 0.63
N TYR A 55 -1.85 -2.16 1.47
CA TYR A 55 -0.43 -2.48 1.59
C TYR A 55 -0.26 -4.00 1.53
N LEU A 56 0.67 -4.48 0.70
CA LEU A 56 0.89 -5.90 0.46
C LEU A 56 2.39 -6.24 0.50
N LEU A 57 2.73 -7.26 1.28
CA LEU A 57 4.02 -7.93 1.26
C LEU A 57 3.88 -9.27 0.56
N ASN A 58 4.91 -9.68 -0.18
CA ASN A 58 4.98 -11.00 -0.80
C ASN A 58 6.40 -11.56 -0.78
N LYS A 59 6.63 -12.73 -1.39
CA LYS A 59 7.96 -13.37 -1.35
C LYS A 59 9.04 -12.54 -2.04
N GLU A 60 8.68 -11.80 -3.08
CA GLU A 60 9.59 -10.92 -3.81
C GLU A 60 9.92 -9.64 -3.03
N ARG A 61 8.97 -9.16 -2.22
CA ARG A 61 9.11 -7.97 -1.36
C ARG A 61 8.57 -8.26 0.05
N PRO A 62 9.33 -8.99 0.90
CA PRO A 62 8.79 -9.58 2.13
C PRO A 62 8.93 -8.71 3.38
N ILE A 63 9.64 -7.59 3.29
CA ILE A 63 10.00 -6.75 4.44
C ILE A 63 9.22 -5.45 4.38
N ASN A 64 8.74 -4.94 5.51
CA ASN A 64 8.45 -3.51 5.64
C ASN A 64 9.65 -2.86 6.34
N TYR A 65 10.34 -1.94 5.68
CA TYR A 65 11.50 -1.30 6.30
C TYR A 65 11.06 -0.35 7.40
N LEU A 66 11.86 -0.26 8.47
CA LEU A 66 11.57 0.61 9.59
C LEU A 66 11.51 2.07 9.14
N HIS A 67 10.39 2.73 9.42
CA HIS A 67 10.17 4.14 9.16
C HIS A 67 9.37 4.77 10.31
N TRP A 68 9.33 6.11 10.33
CA TRP A 68 8.63 6.88 11.35
C TRP A 68 7.64 7.83 10.70
N LEU A 69 6.38 7.76 11.15
CA LEU A 69 5.33 8.68 10.75
C LEU A 69 5.02 9.63 11.91
N SER A 70 4.74 10.89 11.56
CA SER A 70 4.29 11.89 12.53
C SER A 70 2.87 11.64 13.05
N PRO A 71 1.88 11.24 12.22
CA PRO A 71 0.57 10.81 12.72
C PRO A 71 0.58 9.33 13.12
N ASP A 72 -0.42 8.94 13.91
CA ASP A 72 -0.71 7.53 14.16
C ASP A 72 -1.07 6.81 12.85
N ASP A 73 -0.61 5.57 12.71
CA ASP A 73 -0.91 4.72 11.56
C ASP A 73 -1.64 3.44 12.00
N THR A 74 -2.86 3.29 11.52
CA THR A 74 -3.77 2.21 11.95
C THR A 74 -3.76 1.09 10.92
N HIS A 75 -3.35 -0.10 11.37
CA HIS A 75 -3.23 -1.28 10.52
C HIS A 75 -4.41 -2.23 10.71
N ILE A 76 -5.00 -2.69 9.60
CA ILE A 76 -6.06 -3.70 9.58
C ILE A 76 -5.57 -4.88 8.75
N LEU A 77 -5.44 -6.05 9.37
CA LEU A 77 -5.10 -7.28 8.65
C LEU A 77 -6.31 -7.74 7.82
N LEU A 78 -6.12 -7.85 6.50
CA LEU A 78 -7.15 -8.33 5.57
C LEU A 78 -6.92 -9.79 5.18
N ASP A 79 -5.67 -10.19 4.99
CA ASP A 79 -5.26 -11.52 4.53
C ASP A 79 -3.78 -11.78 4.89
N GLY A 80 -3.34 -13.04 4.87
CA GLY A 80 -1.97 -13.45 5.22
C GLY A 80 -1.88 -14.69 6.09
#